data_AF-A0A955BHQ9-F1
#
_entry.id   AF-A0A955BHQ9-F1
#
_cell.length_a   1.000
_cell.length_b   1.000
_cell.length_c   1.000
_cell.angle_alpha   90.00
_cell.angle_beta   90.00
_cell.angle_gamma   90.00
#
_symmetry.space_group_name_H-M   'P 1'
#
loop_
_entity.id
_entity.type
_entity.pdbx_description
1 polymer ?
#
loop_
_entity_poly.entity_id
_entity_poly.type
_entity_poly.pdbx_seq_one_letter_code
_entity_poly.pdbx_strand_id
1 'polypeptide(L)'
;ADFARVATLQLTNSVGQAKMRWIGVEEGHHELSHKPDSDEESQDKLTRINRWYCEQFAYMAKRLAETPEPGGGGSLLDNTLLIWTNELGKGNSHTLDNIPFVLVGNGLDFRMGRSLKLPKAPHNRLLISLAHGFGHHIDRFGNPDFCSGGPLSELT
;
A
#
# COMPACT_ATOMS: atom_id res chain seq x y z
N ALA A 1 25.96 -1.31 11.84
CA ALA A 1 25.58 -2.55 11.15
C ALA A 1 24.68 -2.18 9.99
N ASP A 2 24.80 -2.84 8.84
CA ASP A 2 23.85 -2.66 7.74
C ASP A 2 22.57 -3.44 8.09
N PHE A 3 21.54 -2.73 8.50
CA PHE A 3 20.23 -3.32 8.83
C PHE A 3 19.38 -3.45 7.56
N ALA A 4 18.40 -4.34 7.58
CA ALA A 4 17.45 -4.46 6.48
C ALA A 4 16.80 -3.08 6.19
N ARG A 5 16.94 -2.59 4.96
CA ARG A 5 16.37 -1.31 4.47
C ARG A 5 14.88 -1.41 4.15
N VAL A 6 14.23 -2.49 4.61
CA VAL A 6 12.83 -2.81 4.35
C VAL A 6 12.18 -3.25 5.66
N ALA A 7 11.04 -2.66 5.97
CA ALA A 7 10.20 -3.03 7.10
C ALA A 7 8.75 -3.20 6.62
N THR A 8 8.01 -4.11 7.25
CA THR A 8 6.59 -4.34 6.99
C THR A 8 5.82 -4.20 8.28
N LEU A 9 4.81 -3.33 8.27
CA LEU A 9 3.84 -3.20 9.36
C LEU A 9 2.52 -3.83 8.93
N GLN A 10 2.16 -4.93 9.56
CA GLN A 10 0.87 -5.56 9.38
C GLN A 10 0.03 -5.33 10.65
N LEU A 11 -1.09 -4.62 10.52
CA LEU A 11 -1.93 -4.27 11.67
C LEU A 11 -2.82 -5.44 12.11
N THR A 12 -3.32 -6.24 11.15
CA THR A 12 -4.16 -7.42 11.40
C THR A 12 -3.86 -8.50 10.36
N ASN A 13 -4.30 -9.74 10.57
CA ASN A 13 -4.27 -10.79 9.54
C ASN A 13 -5.51 -10.71 8.61
N SER A 14 -5.45 -11.42 7.49
CA SER A 14 -6.42 -11.35 6.37
C SER A 14 -7.86 -11.75 6.75
N VAL A 15 -8.00 -12.66 7.72
CA VAL A 15 -9.28 -13.11 8.27
C VAL A 15 -9.57 -12.50 9.65
N GLY A 16 -8.87 -11.43 9.98
CA GLY A 16 -8.91 -10.80 11.30
C GLY A 16 -10.25 -10.14 11.55
N GLN A 17 -10.92 -10.54 12.64
CA GLN A 17 -12.18 -9.94 13.08
C GLN A 17 -11.95 -8.75 14.01
N ALA A 18 -11.04 -7.84 13.61
CA ALA A 18 -10.78 -6.64 14.37
C ALA A 18 -12.06 -5.80 14.45
N LYS A 19 -12.47 -5.48 15.68
CA LYS A 19 -13.64 -4.63 15.97
C LYS A 19 -13.16 -3.25 16.32
N MET A 20 -13.35 -2.30 15.41
CA MET A 20 -12.81 -0.95 15.53
C MET A 20 -13.75 -0.05 16.33
N ARG A 21 -14.01 -0.43 17.58
CA ARG A 21 -14.98 0.24 18.47
C ARG A 21 -14.64 1.70 18.75
N TRP A 22 -13.36 2.06 18.73
CA TRP A 22 -12.91 3.43 18.93
C TRP A 22 -13.31 4.39 17.80
N ILE A 23 -13.66 3.86 16.62
CA ILE A 23 -14.31 4.61 15.54
C ILE A 23 -15.79 4.23 15.39
N GLY A 24 -16.42 3.60 16.39
CA GLY A 24 -17.85 3.27 16.40
C GLY A 24 -18.27 2.15 15.45
N VAL A 25 -17.39 1.16 15.19
CA VAL A 25 -17.71 -0.06 14.45
C VAL A 25 -17.63 -1.26 15.38
N GLU A 26 -18.76 -1.97 15.57
CA GLU A 26 -18.90 -3.06 16.54
C GLU A 26 -18.73 -4.45 15.92
N GLU A 27 -18.94 -4.55 14.61
CA GLU A 27 -18.78 -5.75 13.80
C GLU A 27 -17.30 -6.02 13.50
N GLY A 28 -16.97 -7.27 13.16
CA GLY A 28 -15.65 -7.61 12.69
C GLY A 28 -15.40 -7.06 11.28
N HIS A 29 -14.22 -6.47 11.05
CA HIS A 29 -13.84 -5.93 9.74
C HIS A 29 -13.95 -6.98 8.62
N HIS A 30 -13.47 -8.21 8.85
CA HIS A 30 -13.56 -9.26 7.84
C HIS A 30 -15.02 -9.65 7.53
N GLU A 31 -15.89 -9.77 8.54
CA GLU A 31 -17.32 -10.01 8.32
C GLU A 31 -17.99 -8.91 7.49
N LEU A 32 -17.67 -7.64 7.77
CA LEU A 32 -18.20 -6.51 7.01
C LEU A 32 -17.77 -6.56 5.54
N SER A 33 -16.55 -7.01 5.24
CA SER A 33 -16.03 -7.02 3.87
C SER A 33 -16.76 -8.00 2.94
N HIS A 34 -17.47 -9.00 3.49
CA HIS A 34 -18.32 -9.94 2.76
C HIS A 34 -19.72 -9.40 2.43
N LYS A 35 -20.10 -8.24 2.99
CA LYS A 35 -21.44 -7.66 2.78
C LYS A 35 -21.60 -7.18 1.33
N PRO A 36 -22.81 -7.30 0.76
CA PRO A 36 -23.06 -6.85 -0.61
C PRO A 36 -22.90 -5.33 -0.73
N ASP A 37 -22.61 -4.85 -1.94
CA ASP A 37 -22.45 -3.42 -2.22
C ASP A 37 -23.75 -2.62 -1.94
N SER A 38 -24.90 -3.30 -1.95
CA SER A 38 -26.21 -2.71 -1.62
C SER A 38 -26.47 -2.51 -0.12
N ASP A 39 -25.62 -3.06 0.76
CA ASP A 39 -25.69 -2.85 2.21
C ASP A 39 -24.92 -1.57 2.56
N GLU A 40 -25.59 -0.43 2.38
CA GLU A 40 -24.98 0.90 2.54
C GLU A 40 -24.38 1.13 3.92
N GLU A 41 -25.01 0.59 4.98
CA GLU A 41 -24.51 0.71 6.35
C GLU A 41 -23.16 0.00 6.50
N SER A 42 -23.03 -1.21 5.94
CA SER A 42 -21.77 -1.94 5.94
C SER A 42 -20.70 -1.23 5.11
N GLN A 43 -21.07 -0.63 3.97
CA GLN A 43 -20.13 0.14 3.14
C GLN A 43 -19.63 1.43 3.84
N ASP A 44 -20.49 2.13 4.58
CA ASP A 44 -20.08 3.27 5.40
C ASP A 44 -19.07 2.85 6.49
N LYS A 45 -19.36 1.77 7.21
CA LYS A 45 -18.47 1.21 8.24
C LYS A 45 -17.11 0.82 7.64
N LEU A 46 -17.09 0.13 6.49
CA LEU A 46 -15.86 -0.20 5.78
C LEU A 46 -15.09 1.05 5.34
N THR A 47 -15.77 2.10 4.89
CA THR A 47 -15.14 3.37 4.52
C THR A 47 -14.49 4.04 5.73
N ARG A 48 -15.14 4.04 6.89
CA ARG A 48 -14.59 4.55 8.16
C ARG A 48 -13.37 3.76 8.61
N ILE A 49 -13.42 2.43 8.50
CA ILE A 49 -12.29 1.55 8.78
C ILE A 49 -11.09 1.88 7.88
N ASN A 50 -11.29 1.93 6.56
CA ASN A 50 -10.23 2.26 5.60
C ASN A 50 -9.68 3.68 5.79
N ARG A 51 -10.53 4.65 6.15
CA ARG A 51 -10.09 6.00 6.51
C ARG A 51 -9.16 5.96 7.72
N TRP A 52 -9.52 5.21 8.77
CA TRP A 52 -8.67 5.11 9.96
C TRP A 52 -7.30 4.49 9.64
N TYR A 53 -7.24 3.45 8.80
CA TYR A 53 -5.96 2.89 8.33
C TYR A 53 -5.14 3.92 7.55
N CYS A 54 -5.79 4.68 6.66
CA CYS A 54 -5.17 5.79 5.93
C CYS A 54 -4.60 6.85 6.88
N GLU A 55 -5.32 7.19 7.96
CA GLU A 55 -4.85 8.14 8.98
C GLU A 55 -3.59 7.64 9.70
N GLN A 56 -3.48 6.33 9.99
CA GLN A 56 -2.25 5.77 10.59
C GLN A 56 -1.07 5.83 9.63
N PHE A 57 -1.31 5.54 8.35
CA PHE A 57 -0.30 5.66 7.30
C PHE A 57 0.15 7.11 7.12
N ALA A 58 -0.79 8.06 7.09
CA ALA A 58 -0.51 9.48 7.02
C ALA A 58 0.25 9.99 8.26
N TYR A 59 -0.09 9.49 9.45
CA TYR A 59 0.66 9.78 10.68
C TYR A 59 2.11 9.32 10.55
N MET A 60 2.36 8.10 10.08
CA MET A 60 3.72 7.59 9.87
C MET A 60 4.51 8.45 8.87
N ALA A 61 3.90 8.79 7.72
CA ALA A 61 4.52 9.66 6.72
C ALA A 61 4.88 11.04 7.33
N LYS A 62 3.96 11.64 8.08
CA LYS A 62 4.19 12.91 8.78
C LYS A 62 5.34 12.82 9.77
N ARG A 63 5.40 11.74 10.58
CA ARG A 63 6.49 11.54 11.54
C ARG A 63 7.85 11.41 10.85
N LEU A 64 7.92 10.73 9.70
CA LEU A 64 9.15 10.64 8.91
C LEU A 64 9.55 12.00 8.30
N ALA A 65 8.58 12.78 7.82
CA ALA A 65 8.83 14.12 7.28
C ALA A 65 9.30 15.11 8.36
N GLU A 66 8.83 14.97 9.59
CA GLU A 66 9.24 15.80 10.74
C GLU A 66 10.57 15.37 11.35
N THR A 67 11.09 14.19 10.99
CA THR A 67 12.32 13.65 11.56
C THR A 67 13.50 13.97 10.63
N PRO A 68 14.51 14.74 11.08
CA PRO A 68 15.68 15.03 10.26
C PRO A 68 16.45 13.77 9.86
N GLU A 69 17.01 13.76 8.65
CA GLU A 69 17.91 12.69 8.21
C GLU A 69 19.22 12.71 9.02
N PRO A 70 19.60 11.60 9.70
CA PRO A 70 20.88 11.53 10.39
C PRO A 70 22.07 11.71 9.45
N GLY A 71 22.89 12.74 9.70
CA GLY A 71 24.12 12.98 8.95
C GLY A 71 23.92 13.62 7.57
N GLY A 72 22.71 14.09 7.26
CA GLY A 72 22.39 14.74 5.99
C GLY A 72 21.46 15.95 6.15
N GLY A 73 21.05 16.51 5.01
CA GLY A 73 19.97 17.49 4.94
C GLY A 73 18.63 16.80 4.61
N GLY A 74 17.53 17.49 4.89
CA GLY A 74 16.18 16.96 4.65
C GLY A 74 15.66 16.12 5.82
N SER A 75 14.68 15.28 5.50
CA SER A 75 13.93 14.43 6.44
C SER A 75 14.11 12.96 6.11
N LEU A 76 13.79 12.08 7.06
CA LEU A 76 13.78 10.63 6.81
C LEU A 76 12.83 10.24 5.67
N LEU A 77 11.74 11.00 5.45
CA LEU A 77 10.79 10.71 4.37
C LEU A 77 11.42 10.95 2.98
N ASP A 78 12.38 11.86 2.87
CA ASP A 78 13.09 12.12 1.60
C ASP A 78 13.91 10.91 1.16
N ASN A 79 14.34 10.05 2.09
CA ASN A 79 15.10 8.82 1.82
C ASN A 79 14.29 7.54 2.03
N THR A 80 12.97 7.64 2.27
CA THR A 80 12.09 6.50 2.51
C THR A 80 10.98 6.45 1.46
N LEU A 81 10.65 5.25 0.97
CA LEU A 81 9.41 5.01 0.24
C LEU A 81 8.44 4.21 1.12
N LEU A 82 7.29 4.80 1.41
CA LEU A 82 6.17 4.13 2.04
C LEU A 82 5.21 3.59 0.99
N ILE A 83 4.75 2.35 1.19
CA ILE A 83 3.78 1.70 0.31
C ILE A 83 2.62 1.19 1.16
N TRP A 84 1.40 1.58 0.80
CA TRP A 84 0.18 1.05 1.38
C TRP A 84 -0.67 0.39 0.29
N THR A 85 -1.13 -0.83 0.56
CA THR A 85 -1.95 -1.62 -0.36
C THR A 85 -2.87 -2.57 0.40
N ASN A 86 -3.81 -3.17 -0.33
CA ASN A 86 -4.72 -4.20 0.16
C ASN A 86 -4.40 -5.54 -0.49
N GLU A 87 -4.91 -6.61 0.11
CA GLU A 87 -4.82 -7.97 -0.44
C GLU A 87 -5.80 -8.25 -1.58
N LEU A 88 -6.92 -7.51 -1.63
CA LEU A 88 -8.01 -7.65 -2.60
C LEU A 88 -8.44 -6.28 -3.10
N GLY A 89 -8.96 -6.22 -4.34
CA GLY A 89 -9.55 -5.01 -4.91
C GLY A 89 -10.97 -4.75 -4.39
N LYS A 90 -11.69 -5.82 -4.04
CA LYS A 90 -13.01 -5.78 -3.39
C LYS A 90 -13.21 -7.02 -2.53
N GLY A 91 -13.67 -6.82 -1.29
CA GLY A 91 -13.88 -7.90 -0.31
C GLY A 91 -14.88 -8.95 -0.77
N ASN A 92 -16.15 -8.58 -0.95
CA ASN A 92 -17.26 -9.52 -1.17
C ASN A 92 -17.16 -10.41 -2.42
N SER A 93 -16.39 -10.00 -3.43
CA SER A 93 -16.17 -10.77 -4.67
C SER A 93 -14.76 -11.37 -4.74
N HIS A 94 -13.90 -11.08 -3.77
CA HIS A 94 -12.50 -11.52 -3.74
C HIS A 94 -11.75 -11.19 -5.03
N THR A 95 -12.06 -10.06 -5.67
CA THR A 95 -11.42 -9.70 -6.93
C THR A 95 -9.96 -9.32 -6.71
N LEU A 96 -9.10 -9.78 -7.62
CA LEU A 96 -7.69 -9.40 -7.70
C LEU A 96 -7.49 -8.21 -8.66
N ASP A 97 -8.57 -7.67 -9.23
CA ASP A 97 -8.53 -6.50 -10.10
C ASP A 97 -8.59 -5.20 -9.29
N ASN A 98 -7.89 -4.17 -9.77
CA ASN A 98 -7.92 -2.81 -9.22
C ASN A 98 -7.56 -2.71 -7.72
N ILE A 99 -6.64 -3.56 -7.25
CA ILE A 99 -6.04 -3.41 -5.91
C ILE A 99 -5.37 -2.02 -5.82
N PRO A 100 -5.70 -1.20 -4.80
CA PRO A 100 -5.10 0.12 -4.65
C PRO A 100 -3.65 0.01 -4.16
N PHE A 101 -2.77 0.86 -4.70
CA PHE A 101 -1.42 1.07 -4.20
C PHE A 101 -1.20 2.57 -4.00
N VAL A 102 -0.81 2.96 -2.78
CA VAL A 102 -0.47 4.33 -2.42
C VAL A 102 1.01 4.38 -2.09
N LEU A 103 1.75 5.23 -2.79
CA LEU A 103 3.18 5.45 -2.60
C LEU A 103 3.40 6.87 -2.06
N VAL A 104 4.21 7.01 -1.00
CA VAL A 104 4.53 8.29 -0.34
C VAL A 104 6.02 8.33 0.03
N GLY A 105 6.66 9.47 -0.17
CA GLY A 105 8.08 9.71 0.12
C GLY A 105 8.92 9.87 -1.15
N ASN A 106 10.25 9.84 -1.02
CA ASN A 106 11.15 10.07 -2.16
C ASN A 106 12.35 9.09 -2.24
N GLY A 107 12.32 7.98 -1.49
CA GLY A 107 13.48 7.09 -1.38
C GLY A 107 13.89 6.29 -2.63
N LEU A 108 13.10 6.29 -3.72
CA LEU A 108 13.38 5.54 -4.96
C LEU A 108 13.23 6.39 -6.25
N ASP A 109 13.25 7.72 -6.12
CA ASP A 109 13.18 8.68 -7.24
C ASP A 109 11.99 8.50 -8.22
N PHE A 110 10.90 7.88 -7.76
CA PHE A 110 9.67 7.84 -8.55
C PHE A 110 9.02 9.23 -8.58
N ARG A 111 8.46 9.61 -9.73
CA ARG A 111 7.72 10.86 -9.85
C ARG A 111 6.41 10.77 -9.06
N MET A 112 6.33 11.55 -7.99
CA MET A 112 5.19 11.60 -7.05
C MET A 112 4.13 12.65 -7.46
N GLY A 113 3.10 12.86 -6.62
CA GLY A 113 2.11 13.94 -6.79
C GLY A 113 1.07 13.69 -7.88
N ARG A 114 0.76 12.42 -8.17
CA ARG A 114 -0.15 12.01 -9.26
C ARG A 114 -0.90 10.72 -8.91
N SER A 115 -1.98 10.49 -9.64
CA SER A 115 -2.72 9.22 -9.66
C SER A 115 -2.55 8.57 -11.03
N LEU A 116 -2.24 7.28 -11.05
CA LEU A 116 -2.03 6.49 -12.26
C LEU A 116 -3.10 5.41 -12.36
N LYS A 117 -3.73 5.31 -13.53
CA LYS A 117 -4.61 4.19 -13.85
C LYS A 117 -3.88 3.27 -14.81
N LEU A 118 -3.50 2.09 -14.32
CA LEU A 118 -2.75 1.10 -15.09
C LEU A 118 -3.69 -0.07 -15.42
N PRO A 119 -4.35 -0.06 -16.60
CA PRO A 119 -5.39 -1.03 -16.93
C PRO A 119 -4.81 -2.45 -17.03
N LYS A 120 -5.27 -3.33 -16.14
CA LYS A 120 -4.88 -4.76 -16.08
C LYS A 120 -3.35 -4.97 -15.98
N ALA A 121 -2.63 -4.03 -15.38
CA ALA A 121 -1.21 -4.22 -15.10
C ALA A 121 -1.06 -5.16 -13.89
N PRO A 122 -0.33 -6.29 -14.01
CA PRO A 122 -0.05 -7.13 -12.86
C PRO A 122 0.88 -6.41 -11.87
N HIS A 123 0.62 -6.58 -10.56
CA HIS A 123 1.45 -5.95 -9.53
C HIS A 123 2.92 -6.44 -9.57
N ASN A 124 3.21 -7.58 -10.20
CA ASN A 124 4.57 -8.06 -10.44
C ASN A 124 5.45 -6.99 -11.09
N ARG A 125 4.89 -6.21 -12.02
CA ARG A 125 5.60 -5.10 -12.68
C ARG A 125 5.94 -3.98 -11.71
N LEU A 126 5.07 -3.68 -10.75
CA LEU A 126 5.35 -2.75 -9.66
C LEU A 126 6.46 -3.30 -8.74
N LEU A 127 6.42 -4.58 -8.39
CA LEU A 127 7.46 -5.22 -7.57
C LEU A 127 8.83 -5.22 -8.26
N ILE A 128 8.86 -5.41 -9.59
CA ILE A 128 10.08 -5.25 -10.40
C ILE A 128 10.56 -3.80 -10.38
N SER A 129 9.67 -2.81 -10.55
CA SER A 129 10.04 -1.38 -10.45
C SER A 129 10.64 -1.04 -9.08
N LEU A 130 10.09 -1.57 -8.00
CA LEU A 130 10.64 -1.38 -6.65
C LEU A 130 12.04 -1.99 -6.54
N ALA A 131 12.23 -3.23 -7.01
CA ALA A 131 13.55 -3.87 -7.02
C ALA A 131 14.58 -3.03 -7.82
N HIS A 132 14.19 -2.51 -8.98
CA HIS A 132 15.04 -1.64 -9.80
C HIS A 132 15.38 -0.34 -9.07
N GLY A 133 14.42 0.26 -8.36
CA GLY A 133 14.66 1.43 -7.51
C GLY A 133 15.70 1.17 -6.41
N PHE A 134 15.76 -0.05 -5.88
CA PHE A 134 16.79 -0.49 -4.93
C PHE A 134 18.12 -0.91 -5.61
N GLY A 135 18.26 -0.72 -6.93
CA GLY A 135 19.44 -1.09 -7.72
C GLY A 135 19.47 -2.56 -8.16
N HIS A 136 18.44 -3.35 -7.85
CA HIS A 136 18.33 -4.75 -8.26
C HIS A 136 17.57 -4.87 -9.59
N HIS A 137 18.32 -4.96 -10.68
CA HIS A 137 17.80 -5.03 -12.04
C HIS A 137 17.34 -6.44 -12.42
N ILE A 138 16.29 -6.93 -11.77
CA ILE A 138 15.70 -8.25 -12.02
C ILE A 138 14.70 -8.19 -13.17
N ASP A 139 14.59 -9.28 -13.95
CA ASP A 139 13.62 -9.36 -15.05
C ASP A 139 12.23 -9.85 -14.60
N ARG A 140 12.16 -10.54 -13.46
CA ARG A 140 10.95 -11.24 -12.99
C ARG A 140 10.84 -11.24 -11.48
N PHE A 141 9.60 -11.23 -10.98
CA PHE A 141 9.26 -11.45 -9.58
C PHE A 141 7.95 -12.25 -9.51
N GLY A 142 7.88 -13.32 -8.71
CA GLY A 142 6.70 -14.18 -8.63
C GLY A 142 6.46 -15.01 -9.90
N ASN A 143 5.21 -15.15 -10.33
CA ASN A 143 4.87 -15.91 -11.54
C ASN A 143 5.37 -15.16 -12.81
N PRO A 144 6.24 -15.78 -13.64
CA PRO A 144 6.78 -15.19 -14.87
C PRO A 144 5.74 -14.68 -15.87
N ASP A 145 4.56 -15.30 -15.94
CA ASP A 145 3.51 -14.95 -16.92
C ASP A 145 2.98 -13.52 -16.72
N PHE A 146 3.18 -12.96 -15.52
CA PHE A 146 2.75 -11.61 -15.14
C PHE A 146 3.86 -10.55 -15.19
N CYS A 147 5.07 -10.93 -15.65
CA CYS A 147 6.23 -10.03 -15.70
C CYS A 147 6.42 -9.36 -17.08
N SER A 148 5.59 -9.70 -18.07
CA SER A 148 5.66 -9.12 -19.40
C SER A 148 5.57 -7.59 -19.37
N GLY A 149 6.43 -6.92 -20.14
CA GLY A 149 6.57 -5.46 -20.14
C GLY A 149 7.48 -4.89 -19.07
N GLY A 150 8.11 -5.73 -18.23
CA GLY A 150 9.14 -5.30 -17.27
C GLY A 150 8.65 -4.29 -16.22
N PRO A 151 9.55 -3.44 -15.66
CA PRO A 151 9.15 -2.40 -14.71
C PRO A 151 8.13 -1.44 -15.34
N LEU A 152 7.29 -0.85 -14.49
CA LEU A 152 6.38 0.23 -14.86
C LEU A 152 7.17 1.50 -15.20
N SER A 153 7.30 1.80 -16.50
CA SER A 153 7.93 3.03 -17.00
C SER A 153 7.20 4.30 -16.56
N GLU A 154 5.92 4.17 -16.21
CA GLU A 154 5.10 5.27 -15.76
C GLU A 154 5.54 5.81 -14.39
N LEU A 155 6.33 5.08 -13.60
CA LEU A 155 6.74 5.49 -12.25
C LEU A 155 7.87 6.53 -12.23
N THR A 156 8.68 6.62 -13.28
CA THR A 156 9.78 7.60 -13.43
C THR A 156 9.36 8.78 -14.29
#